data_AF-A0A2E6J150-F1
#
_entry.id   AF-A0A2E6J150-F1
#
_cell.length_a   1.000
_cell.length_b   1.000
_cell.length_c   1.000
_cell.angle_alpha   90.00
_cell.angle_beta   90.00
_cell.angle_gamma   90.00
#
_symmetry.space_group_name_H-M   'P 1'
#
loop_
_entity.id
_entity.type
_entity.pdbx_description
1 polymer ?
#
loop_
_entity_poly.entity_id
_entity_poly.type
_entity_poly.pdbx_seq_one_letter_code
_entity_poly.pdbx_strand_id
1 'polypeptide(L)'
;YAGIPATHRDFNTSITFISAYGAGGEKPETIDWASFSKTSQLIVIYMGLERMKWVCNELIKRGRDKNENIAIISNATNKNQKILIGNLENFSKDFDQSTIDSPALLVIGKNVLLSPILNWYADETNINFYKERKEKYEQYNFI
;
A
#
# COMPACT_ATOMS: atom_id res chain seq x y z
N TYR A 1 -2.58 10.70 -9.60
CA TYR A 1 -1.83 11.33 -8.49
C TYR A 1 -0.72 10.46 -7.95
N ALA A 2 -0.93 9.18 -7.58
CA ALA A 2 0.17 8.32 -7.11
C ALA A 2 0.71 7.33 -8.16
N GLY A 3 0.23 7.40 -9.41
CA GLY A 3 0.58 6.42 -10.45
C GLY A 3 0.06 4.99 -10.21
N ILE A 4 -0.83 4.79 -9.23
CA ILE A 4 -1.38 3.47 -8.90
C ILE A 4 -2.83 3.43 -9.41
N PRO A 5 -3.13 2.71 -10.49
CA PRO A 5 -4.50 2.58 -10.97
C PRO A 5 -5.30 1.65 -10.05
N ALA A 6 -6.58 1.97 -9.85
CA ALA A 6 -7.49 1.13 -9.06
C ALA A 6 -7.75 -0.24 -9.70
N THR A 7 -7.64 -0.32 -11.03
CA THR A 7 -7.77 -1.58 -11.78
C THR A 7 -6.71 -1.67 -12.88
N HIS A 8 -6.25 -2.89 -13.16
CA HIS A 8 -5.42 -3.21 -14.32
C HIS A 8 -5.78 -4.62 -14.79
N ARG A 9 -5.99 -4.79 -16.11
CA ARG A 9 -6.52 -6.03 -16.72
C ARG A 9 -5.77 -7.29 -16.26
N ASP A 10 -4.44 -7.21 -16.17
CA ASP A 10 -3.60 -8.35 -15.83
C ASP A 10 -3.37 -8.54 -14.31
N PHE A 11 -3.78 -7.57 -13.49
CA PHE A 11 -3.46 -7.55 -12.05
C PHE A 11 -4.68 -7.80 -11.18
N ASN A 12 -5.82 -7.18 -11.51
CA ASN A 12 -7.02 -7.32 -10.69
C ASN A 12 -8.33 -7.14 -11.47
N THR A 13 -9.32 -7.94 -11.07
CA THR A 13 -10.74 -7.81 -11.40
C THR A 13 -11.57 -7.36 -10.20
N SER A 14 -10.97 -7.29 -9.01
CA SER A 14 -11.59 -6.81 -7.78
C SER A 14 -10.75 -5.76 -7.07
N ILE A 15 -11.43 -4.85 -6.37
CA ILE A 15 -10.84 -3.89 -5.44
C ILE A 15 -11.68 -3.86 -4.17
N THR A 16 -11.03 -3.76 -3.01
CA THR A 16 -11.72 -3.68 -1.73
C THR A 16 -11.22 -2.48 -0.94
N PHE A 17 -12.15 -1.66 -0.45
CA PHE A 17 -11.87 -0.51 0.39
C PHE A 17 -12.23 -0.84 1.84
N ILE A 18 -11.31 -0.54 2.77
CA ILE A 18 -11.42 -0.95 4.17
C ILE A 18 -11.00 0.22 5.05
N SER A 19 -11.65 0.40 6.20
CA SER A 19 -11.15 1.27 7.27
C SER A 19 -10.41 0.42 8.31
N ALA A 20 -9.19 0.78 8.69
CA ALA A 20 -8.47 0.08 9.76
C ALA A 20 -8.99 0.42 11.17
N TYR A 21 -9.95 1.34 11.28
CA TYR A 21 -10.65 1.69 12.51
C TYR A 21 -12.15 1.45 12.38
N GLY A 22 -12.76 0.85 13.40
CA GLY A 22 -14.21 0.85 13.57
C GLY A 22 -14.72 2.23 13.98
N ALA A 23 -16.04 2.46 13.89
CA ALA A 23 -16.68 3.75 14.21
C ALA A 23 -16.41 4.26 15.65
N GLY A 24 -15.92 3.40 16.56
CA GLY A 24 -15.53 3.74 17.94
C GLY A 24 -14.03 3.77 18.23
N GLY A 25 -13.15 3.74 17.22
CA GLY A 25 -11.69 3.74 17.43
C GLY A 25 -11.09 2.38 17.83
N GLU A 26 -11.93 1.39 18.11
CA GLU A 26 -11.52 0.02 18.39
C GLU A 26 -11.06 -0.72 17.13
N LYS A 27 -10.35 -1.85 17.33
CA LYS A 27 -10.07 -2.78 16.23
C LYS A 27 -11.42 -3.13 15.58
N PRO A 28 -11.52 -3.09 14.26
CA PRO A 28 -12.76 -3.44 13.60
C PRO A 28 -12.96 -4.96 13.73
N GLU A 29 -13.62 -5.39 14.82
CA GLU A 29 -14.06 -6.77 15.02
C GLU A 29 -15.03 -7.22 13.93
N THR A 30 -15.65 -6.26 13.25
CA THR A 30 -16.59 -6.46 12.14
C THR A 30 -15.93 -6.74 10.79
N ILE A 31 -14.61 -6.58 10.67
CA ILE A 31 -13.92 -6.76 9.39
C ILE A 31 -13.39 -8.19 9.28
N ASP A 32 -13.93 -8.96 8.33
CA ASP A 32 -13.46 -10.32 8.04
C ASP A 32 -12.15 -10.29 7.24
N TRP A 33 -11.04 -10.08 7.96
CA TRP A 33 -9.67 -10.10 7.43
C TRP A 33 -9.34 -11.37 6.66
N ALA A 34 -9.95 -12.52 6.99
CA ALA A 34 -9.65 -13.78 6.34
C ALA A 34 -10.22 -13.84 4.93
N SER A 35 -11.45 -13.37 4.74
CA SER A 35 -12.11 -13.40 3.44
C SER A 35 -11.41 -12.51 2.40
N PHE A 36 -11.19 -11.23 2.67
CA PHE A 36 -10.58 -10.36 1.65
C PHE A 36 -9.09 -10.60 1.45
N SER A 37 -8.36 -11.14 2.43
CA SER A 37 -6.97 -11.57 2.20
C SER A 37 -6.89 -12.59 1.05
N LYS A 38 -7.92 -13.41 0.86
CA LYS A 38 -7.97 -14.43 -0.19
C LYS A 38 -8.61 -13.95 -1.49
N THR A 39 -9.60 -13.07 -1.42
CA THR A 39 -10.43 -12.71 -2.60
C THR A 39 -10.07 -11.37 -3.23
N SER A 40 -9.44 -10.45 -2.49
CA SER A 40 -9.17 -9.10 -2.96
C SER A 40 -7.77 -9.01 -3.56
N GLN A 41 -7.69 -8.81 -4.86
CA GLN A 41 -6.40 -8.66 -5.56
C GLN A 41 -5.77 -7.29 -5.29
N LEU A 42 -6.59 -6.25 -5.10
CA LEU A 42 -6.16 -4.93 -4.64
C LEU A 42 -6.95 -4.55 -3.38
N ILE A 43 -6.24 -4.17 -2.32
CA ILE A 43 -6.83 -3.71 -1.06
C ILE A 43 -6.38 -2.26 -0.83
N VAL A 44 -7.34 -1.38 -0.56
CA VAL A 44 -7.10 0.02 -0.19
C VAL A 44 -7.60 0.24 1.24
N ILE A 45 -6.69 0.58 2.13
CA ILE A 45 -6.97 0.75 3.56
C ILE A 45 -6.86 2.22 3.94
N TYR A 46 -7.97 2.75 4.45
CA TYR A 46 -8.07 4.05 5.08
C TYR A 46 -7.69 3.97 6.55
N MET A 47 -7.12 5.06 7.07
CA MET A 47 -6.77 5.21 8.49
C MET A 47 -5.87 4.07 9.01
N GLY A 48 -5.08 3.45 8.11
CA GLY A 48 -4.26 2.28 8.44
C GLY A 48 -2.88 2.59 8.99
N LEU A 49 -2.43 3.85 8.91
CA LEU A 49 -1.02 4.21 9.13
C LEU A 49 -0.54 3.85 10.55
N GLU A 50 -1.29 4.24 11.58
CA GLU A 50 -0.98 3.93 12.99
C GLU A 50 -1.00 2.42 13.30
N ARG A 51 -1.69 1.64 12.47
CA ARG A 51 -1.81 0.18 12.61
C ARG A 51 -1.01 -0.58 11.56
N MET A 52 -0.09 0.08 10.85
CA MET A 52 0.62 -0.49 9.69
C MET A 52 1.24 -1.86 9.96
N LYS A 53 2.03 -1.98 11.04
CA LYS A 53 2.69 -3.25 11.41
C LYS A 53 1.66 -4.34 11.66
N TRP A 54 0.58 -4.03 12.36
CA TRP A 54 -0.49 -4.98 12.65
C TRP A 54 -1.22 -5.41 11.37
N VAL A 55 -1.61 -4.46 10.51
CA VAL A 55 -2.26 -4.73 9.22
C VAL A 55 -1.42 -5.69 8.39
N CYS A 56 -0.13 -5.39 8.20
CA CYS A 56 0.76 -6.24 7.41
C CYS A 56 0.89 -7.65 8.01
N ASN A 57 1.06 -7.76 9.32
CA ASN A 57 1.14 -9.05 10.00
C ASN A 57 -0.14 -9.88 9.87
N GLU A 58 -1.31 -9.25 10.00
CA GLU A 58 -2.59 -9.95 9.90
C GLU A 58 -2.89 -10.45 8.48
N LEU A 59 -2.50 -9.67 7.47
CA LEU A 59 -2.59 -10.06 6.05
C LEU A 59 -1.67 -11.25 5.74
N ILE A 60 -0.40 -11.18 6.17
CA ILE A 60 0.57 -12.29 5.98
C ILE A 60 0.07 -13.55 6.68
N LYS A 61 -0.36 -13.43 7.95
CA LYS A 61 -0.88 -14.54 8.74
C LYS A 61 -2.08 -15.23 8.07
N ARG A 62 -2.87 -14.50 7.28
CA ARG A 62 -4.06 -14.99 6.58
C ARG A 62 -3.80 -15.42 5.13
N GLY A 63 -2.53 -15.48 4.73
CA GLY A 63 -2.11 -16.11 3.49
C GLY A 63 -1.73 -15.14 2.36
N ARG A 64 -1.62 -13.82 2.61
CA ARG A 64 -0.97 -12.92 1.64
C ARG A 64 0.53 -13.24 1.56
N ASP A 65 1.09 -13.13 0.36
CA ASP A 65 2.53 -13.24 0.18
C ASP A 65 3.23 -12.09 0.91
N LYS A 66 4.20 -12.43 1.77
CA LYS A 66 5.02 -11.45 2.49
C LYS A 66 5.77 -10.48 1.56
N ASN A 67 6.04 -10.89 0.33
CA ASN A 67 6.70 -10.07 -0.68
C ASN A 67 5.76 -9.15 -1.44
N GLU A 68 4.45 -9.27 -1.22
CA GLU A 68 3.45 -8.48 -1.91
C GLU A 68 3.67 -6.98 -1.70
N ASN A 69 3.50 -6.25 -2.79
CA ASN A 69 3.72 -4.82 -2.83
C ASN A 69 2.67 -4.06 -2.03
N ILE A 70 3.14 -3.06 -1.32
CA ILE A 70 2.32 -2.09 -0.62
C ILE A 70 2.90 -0.69 -0.83
N ALA A 71 2.03 0.27 -1.09
CA ALA A 71 2.34 1.68 -1.10
C ALA A 71 1.61 2.41 0.03
N ILE A 72 2.31 3.33 0.68
CA ILE A 72 1.73 4.34 1.55
C ILE A 72 1.69 5.63 0.76
N ILE A 73 0.52 6.23 0.65
CA ILE A 73 0.30 7.51 -0.04
C ILE A 73 -0.20 8.50 0.99
N SER A 74 0.65 9.41 1.44
CA SER A 74 0.23 10.50 2.34
C SER A 74 -0.06 11.78 1.58
N ASN A 75 -0.97 12.58 2.14
CA ASN A 75 -1.38 13.87 1.55
C ASN A 75 -1.69 13.75 0.05
N ALA A 76 -2.41 12.68 -0.33
CA ALA A 76 -2.76 12.40 -1.72
C ALA A 76 -3.39 13.65 -2.36
N THR A 77 -3.01 13.94 -3.61
CA THR A 77 -3.46 15.09 -4.40
C THR A 77 -3.03 16.47 -3.90
N ASN A 78 -2.23 16.57 -2.83
CA ASN A 78 -1.67 17.83 -2.34
C ASN A 78 -0.21 18.02 -2.79
N LYS A 79 0.32 19.24 -2.65
CA LYS A 79 1.71 19.56 -3.04
C LYS A 79 2.75 18.80 -2.23
N ASN A 80 2.44 18.44 -0.99
CA ASN A 80 3.29 17.68 -0.07
C ASN A 80 2.98 16.18 -0.07
N GLN A 81 2.43 15.65 -1.17
CA GLN A 81 2.17 14.21 -1.32
C GLN A 81 3.48 13.44 -1.21
N LYS A 82 3.53 12.40 -0.36
CA LYS A 82 4.66 11.46 -0.29
C LYS A 82 4.17 10.05 -0.63
N ILE A 83 4.99 9.31 -1.36
CA ILE A 83 4.72 7.91 -1.71
C ILE A 83 5.87 7.06 -1.19
N LEU A 84 5.55 6.07 -0.36
CA LEU A 84 6.51 5.12 0.17
C LEU A 84 6.13 3.70 -0.28
N ILE A 85 6.99 3.05 -1.07
CA ILE A 85 6.71 1.73 -1.67
C ILE A 85 7.61 0.66 -1.04
N GLY A 86 7.04 -0.49 -0.68
CA GLY A 86 7.79 -1.61 -0.11
C GLY A 86 7.04 -2.93 -0.29
N ASN A 87 7.17 -3.83 0.67
CA ASN A 87 6.33 -5.03 0.79
C ASN A 87 5.82 -5.25 2.20
N LEU A 88 4.85 -6.17 2.33
CA LEU A 88 4.27 -6.53 3.62
C LEU A 88 5.31 -6.93 4.67
N GLU A 89 6.36 -7.67 4.31
CA GLU A 89 7.44 -8.06 5.24
C GLU A 89 8.29 -6.87 5.73
N ASN A 90 8.61 -5.91 4.85
CA ASN A 90 9.39 -4.74 5.25
C ASN A 90 8.61 -3.88 6.24
N PHE A 91 7.33 -3.64 5.94
CA PHE A 91 6.48 -2.80 6.78
C PHE A 91 6.00 -3.52 8.04
N SER A 92 5.91 -4.84 8.06
CA SER A 92 5.53 -5.59 9.26
C SER A 92 6.60 -5.59 10.34
N LYS A 93 7.89 -5.59 9.96
CA LYS A 93 9.03 -5.65 10.89
C LYS A 93 9.42 -4.26 11.39
N ASP A 94 9.78 -3.36 10.48
CA ASP A 94 10.61 -2.21 10.82
C ASP A 94 10.02 -0.86 10.43
N PHE A 95 8.72 -0.79 10.12
CA PHE A 95 8.10 0.48 9.78
C PHE A 95 8.27 1.52 10.90
N ASP A 96 8.85 2.66 10.55
CA ASP A 96 8.97 3.84 11.41
C ASP A 96 7.89 4.84 10.96
N GLN A 97 6.92 5.07 11.84
CA GLN A 97 5.80 5.97 11.54
C GLN A 97 6.24 7.42 11.35
N SER A 98 7.41 7.85 11.87
CA SER A 98 7.93 9.20 11.65
C SER A 98 8.33 9.48 10.19
N THR A 99 8.45 8.43 9.37
CA THR A 99 8.81 8.56 7.95
C THR A 99 7.71 9.14 7.08
N ILE A 100 6.45 9.10 7.54
CA ILE A 100 5.32 9.55 6.74
C ILE A 100 4.16 10.05 7.60
N ASP A 101 3.55 11.15 7.18
CA ASP A 101 2.51 11.83 7.92
C ASP A 101 1.10 11.32 7.56
N SER A 102 0.17 11.42 8.51
CA SER A 102 -1.27 11.33 8.21
C SER A 102 -1.79 12.63 7.56
N PRO A 103 -2.87 12.59 6.78
CA PRO A 103 -3.64 11.41 6.37
C PRO A 103 -2.93 10.59 5.29
N ALA A 104 -3.05 9.26 5.39
CA ALA A 104 -2.45 8.34 4.43
C ALA A 104 -3.36 7.16 4.07
N LEU A 105 -3.23 6.71 2.82
CA LEU A 105 -3.83 5.48 2.31
C LEU A 105 -2.76 4.38 2.24
N LEU A 106 -3.17 3.16 2.56
CA LEU A 106 -2.35 1.98 2.29
C LEU A 106 -2.95 1.25 1.10
N VAL A 107 -2.16 0.99 0.07
CA VAL A 107 -2.59 0.28 -1.12
C VAL A 107 -1.76 -0.98 -1.26
N ILE A 108 -2.39 -2.16 -1.18
CA ILE A 108 -1.74 -3.46 -1.21
C ILE A 108 -2.18 -4.20 -2.48
N GLY A 109 -1.21 -4.60 -3.30
CA GLY A 109 -1.44 -5.38 -4.53
C GLY A 109 -0.47 -5.04 -5.65
N LYS A 110 -0.53 -5.82 -6.73
CA LYS A 110 0.38 -5.70 -7.89
C LYS A 110 0.32 -4.33 -8.57
N ASN A 111 -0.81 -3.63 -8.53
CA ASN A 111 -0.98 -2.31 -9.15
C ASN A 111 0.01 -1.27 -8.63
N VAL A 112 0.55 -1.46 -7.41
CA VAL A 112 1.61 -0.62 -6.84
C VAL A 112 2.86 -0.58 -7.73
N LEU A 113 3.13 -1.65 -8.48
CA LEU A 113 4.26 -1.73 -9.42
C LEU A 113 4.22 -0.67 -10.53
N LEU A 114 3.04 -0.15 -10.83
CA LEU A 114 2.85 0.86 -11.88
C LEU A 114 3.14 2.28 -11.38
N SER A 115 3.24 2.49 -10.06
CA SER A 115 3.49 3.80 -9.47
C SER A 115 4.68 4.52 -10.09
N PRO A 116 5.88 3.90 -10.24
CA PRO A 116 7.03 4.57 -10.83
C PRO A 116 6.84 4.94 -12.31
N ILE A 117 5.95 4.24 -13.04
CA ILE A 117 5.75 4.39 -14.49
C ILE A 117 4.66 5.42 -14.79
N LEU A 118 3.55 5.36 -14.04
CA LEU A 118 2.34 6.15 -14.31
C LEU A 118 2.23 7.39 -13.41
N ASN A 119 3.21 7.64 -12.54
CA ASN A 119 3.17 8.79 -11.66
C ASN A 119 3.52 10.07 -12.41
N TRP A 120 2.49 10.73 -12.92
CA TRP A 120 2.58 12.01 -13.60
C TRP A 120 2.59 13.23 -12.66
N TYR A 121 2.29 13.04 -11.37
CA TYR A 121 1.96 14.16 -10.47
C TYR A 121 3.09 14.50 -9.48
N ALA A 122 3.88 13.52 -9.07
CA ALA A 122 4.95 13.75 -8.12
C ALA A 122 6.31 13.89 -8.84
N ASP A 123 7.08 14.91 -8.47
CA ASP A 123 8.49 15.01 -8.86
C ASP A 123 9.29 13.78 -8.38
N GLU A 124 10.41 13.46 -9.06
CA GLU A 124 11.23 12.26 -8.79
C GLU A 124 11.61 12.07 -7.31
N THR A 125 11.63 13.14 -6.51
CA THR A 125 11.95 13.15 -5.09
C THR A 125 10.85 12.60 -4.18
N ASN A 126 9.63 12.43 -4.68
CA ASN A 126 8.45 12.14 -3.85
C ASN A 126 8.06 10.65 -3.79
N ILE A 127 8.66 9.81 -4.65
CA ILE A 127 8.58 8.35 -4.55
C ILE A 127 9.85 7.85 -3.86
N ASN A 128 9.67 7.27 -2.68
CA ASN A 128 10.73 6.57 -1.97
C ASN A 128 10.44 5.07 -1.93
N PHE A 129 11.45 4.26 -2.23
CA PHE A 129 11.37 2.83 -1.97
C PHE A 129 11.86 2.57 -0.55
N TYR A 130 10.98 2.00 0.27
CA TYR A 130 11.31 1.59 1.62
C TYR A 130 12.23 0.38 1.58
N LYS A 131 13.46 0.56 2.10
CA LYS A 131 14.58 -0.41 2.06
C LYS A 131 14.87 -0.85 0.61
N GLU A 132 15.78 -0.11 -0.04
CA GLU A 132 16.40 -0.34 -1.36
C GLU A 132 15.76 -1.45 -2.24
N ARG A 133 14.69 -1.10 -2.95
CA ARG A 133 14.05 -1.96 -3.96
C ARG A 133 14.13 -1.43 -5.39
N LYS A 134 14.92 -0.37 -5.62
CA LYS A 134 15.03 0.30 -6.92
C LYS A 134 15.48 -0.67 -8.02
N GLU A 135 16.53 -1.45 -7.76
CA GLU A 135 17.13 -2.41 -8.72
C GLU A 135 16.16 -3.50 -9.19
N LYS A 136 15.24 -3.97 -8.33
CA LYS A 136 14.31 -5.06 -8.67
C LYS A 136 13.27 -4.66 -9.71
N TYR A 137 13.06 -3.36 -9.93
CA TYR A 137 12.08 -2.85 -10.87
C TYR A 137 12.67 -2.40 -12.21
N GLU A 138 14.00 -2.38 -12.34
CA GLU A 138 14.68 -2.09 -13.61
C GLU A 138 14.24 -3.05 -14.74
N GLN A 139 13.94 -4.31 -14.40
CA GLN A 139 13.51 -5.34 -15.35
C GLN A 139 12.16 -5.07 -16.03
N TYR A 140 11.38 -4.10 -15.57
CA TYR A 140 10.10 -3.75 -16.19
C TYR A 140 10.24 -2.79 -17.39
N ASN A 141 11.46 -2.58 -17.90
CA ASN A 141 11.79 -1.82 -19.12
C ASN A 141 10.94 -0.56 -19.27
N PHE A 142 11.31 0.46 -18.52
CA PHE A 142 10.80 1.82 -18.66
C PHE A 142 11.23 2.35 -20.05
N ILE A 143 10.26 2.70 -20.90
CA ILE A 143 10.48 3.45 -22.15
C ILE A 143 10.85 4.88 -21.79
#